data_AF-A0A915E6C9-F1
#
_entry.id   AF-A0A915E6C9-F1
#
_cell.length_a   1.000
_cell.length_b   1.000
_cell.length_c   1.000
_cell.angle_alpha   90.00
_cell.angle_beta   90.00
_cell.angle_gamma   90.00
#
_symmetry.space_group_name_H-M   'P 1'
#
loop_
_entity.id
_entity.type
_entity.pdbx_description
1 polymer ?
#
loop_
_entity_poly.entity_id
_entity_poly.type
_entity_poly.pdbx_seq_one_letter_code
_entity_poly.pdbx_strand_id
1 'polypeptide(L)'
;MIEILIFVHKEGIRQKTTLLLQRADYMAHQEGEQLQLKQIELHLHMLKHIDFQSNNELERLIPENQPAKMFAKAIYKAWKCFGDEKAVVLMMLTDICRMRFDFRHLEYEVRNLSNYKCKFIFPTLAECTQR
;
A
#
# COMPACT_ATOMS: atom_id res chain seq x y z
N MET A 1 -15.28 -10.90 -11.74
CA MET A 1 -13.80 -10.79 -11.71
C MET A 1 -13.11 -11.73 -12.71
N ILE A 2 -13.39 -13.04 -12.70
CA ILE A 2 -12.77 -13.98 -13.67
C ILE A 2 -13.04 -13.58 -15.12
N GLU A 3 -14.25 -13.09 -15.42
CA GLU A 3 -14.60 -12.60 -16.75
C GLU A 3 -13.72 -11.44 -17.22
N ILE A 4 -13.43 -10.47 -16.35
CA ILE A 4 -12.52 -9.35 -16.65
C ILE A 4 -11.12 -9.87 -16.96
N LEU A 5 -10.63 -10.83 -16.17
CA LEU A 5 -9.31 -11.43 -16.40
C LEU A 5 -9.25 -12.14 -17.75
N ILE A 6 -10.25 -12.98 -18.07
CA ILE A 6 -10.34 -13.68 -19.36
C ILE A 6 -10.39 -12.68 -20.51
N PHE A 7 -11.20 -11.62 -20.37
CA PHE A 7 -11.33 -10.58 -21.38
C PHE A 7 -10.00 -9.86 -21.62
N VAL A 8 -9.36 -9.35 -20.56
CA VAL A 8 -8.06 -8.66 -20.66
C VAL A 8 -6.97 -9.58 -21.22
N HIS A 9 -6.97 -10.85 -20.84
CA HIS A 9 -6.00 -11.82 -21.36
C HIS A 9 -6.20 -12.07 -22.86
N LYS A 10 -7.46 -12.20 -23.32
CA LYS A 10 -7.79 -12.37 -24.74
C LYS A 10 -7.44 -11.15 -25.59
N GLU A 11 -7.70 -9.94 -25.08
CA GLU A 11 -7.37 -8.66 -25.76
C GLU A 11 -5.86 -8.37 -25.78
N GLY A 12 -5.08 -9.08 -24.96
CA GLY A 12 -3.64 -8.92 -24.82
C GLY A 12 -3.24 -7.88 -23.77
N ILE A 13 -2.21 -8.22 -22.98
CA ILE A 13 -1.72 -7.38 -21.88
C ILE A 13 -1.04 -6.13 -22.44
N ARG A 14 -1.66 -4.96 -22.23
CA ARG A 14 -1.16 -3.65 -22.70
C ARG A 14 -0.18 -2.98 -21.75
N GLN A 15 -0.25 -3.27 -20.45
CA GLN A 15 0.68 -2.79 -19.42
C GLN A 15 1.38 -3.97 -18.77
N LYS A 16 2.68 -4.13 -19.03
CA LYS A 16 3.49 -5.26 -18.55
C LYS A 16 4.03 -5.03 -17.13
N THR A 17 4.19 -3.77 -16.73
CA THR A 17 4.69 -3.40 -15.41
C THR A 17 3.54 -3.38 -14.41
N THR A 18 3.69 -4.13 -13.31
CA THR A 18 2.70 -4.16 -12.21
C THR A 18 3.40 -3.89 -10.89
N LEU A 19 2.78 -3.08 -10.04
CA LEU A 19 3.19 -2.89 -8.65
C LEU A 19 2.37 -3.81 -7.75
N LEU A 20 3.01 -4.79 -7.13
CA LEU A 20 2.40 -5.69 -6.15
C LEU A 20 2.76 -5.22 -4.73
N LEU A 21 1.75 -4.89 -3.93
CA LEU A 21 1.91 -4.53 -2.52
C LEU A 21 1.31 -5.66 -1.67
N GLN A 22 2.11 -6.24 -0.78
CA GLN A 22 1.72 -7.39 0.04
C GLN A 22 2.10 -7.18 1.51
N ARG A 23 1.31 -7.78 2.39
CA ARG A 23 1.61 -7.97 3.81
C ARG A 23 1.24 -9.41 4.17
N ALA A 24 2.08 -10.04 4.97
CA ALA A 24 1.85 -11.38 5.50
C ALA A 24 1.68 -11.26 7.01
N ASP A 25 0.55 -11.75 7.51
CA ASP A 25 0.22 -11.72 8.92
C ASP A 25 0.52 -13.10 9.52
N TYR A 26 1.18 -13.09 10.67
CA TYR A 26 1.60 -14.30 11.36
C TYR A 26 1.19 -14.25 12.83
N MET A 27 0.92 -15.41 13.41
CA MET A 27 0.72 -15.57 14.85
C MET A 27 1.70 -16.58 15.42
N ALA A 28 2.08 -16.37 16.68
CA ALA A 28 2.84 -17.35 17.43
C ALA A 28 1.94 -18.55 17.78
N HIS A 29 2.41 -19.74 17.46
CA HIS A 29 1.77 -21.01 17.78
C HIS A 29 2.69 -21.78 18.71
N GLN A 30 2.17 -22.18 19.87
CA GLN A 30 2.93 -22.96 20.83
C GLN A 30 2.71 -24.46 20.55
N GLU A 31 3.81 -25.17 20.30
CA GLU A 31 3.83 -26.62 20.13
C GLU A 31 4.77 -27.21 21.19
N GLY A 32 4.19 -27.71 22.29
CA GLY A 32 4.94 -28.09 23.49
C GLY A 32 5.58 -26.88 24.17
N GLU A 33 6.91 -26.92 24.36
CA GLU A 33 7.69 -25.80 24.91
C GLU A 33 8.22 -24.83 23.84
N GLN A 34 8.00 -25.12 22.54
CA GLN A 34 8.52 -24.31 21.45
C GLN A 34 7.46 -23.37 20.87
N LEU A 35 7.87 -22.15 20.53
CA LEU A 35 7.06 -21.20 19.76
C LEU A 35 7.45 -21.26 18.29
N GLN A 36 6.45 -21.43 17.43
CA GLN A 36 6.59 -21.38 15.99
C GLN A 36 5.77 -20.23 15.42
N LEU A 37 6.29 -19.58 14.38
CA LEU A 37 5.54 -18.58 13.64
C LEU A 37 4.65 -19.31 12.61
N LYS A 38 3.33 -19.14 12.68
CA LYS A 38 2.40 -19.69 11.69
C LYS A 38 1.72 -18.55 10.95
N GLN A 39 1.70 -18.66 9.63
CA GLN A 39 0.99 -17.71 8.79
C GLN A 39 -0.50 -17.93 8.95
N ILE A 40 -1.23 -16.88 9.28
CA ILE A 40 -2.67 -16.94 9.54
C ILE A 40 -3.47 -16.28 8.43
N GLU A 41 -2.93 -15.24 7.81
CA GLU A 41 -3.67 -14.46 6.83
C GLU A 41 -2.74 -13.71 5.88
N LEU A 42 -3.17 -13.59 4.63
CA LEU A 42 -2.63 -12.62 3.67
C LEU A 42 -3.61 -11.46 3.63
N HIS A 43 -3.38 -10.42 4.43
CA HIS A 43 -4.30 -9.29 4.56
C HIS A 43 -3.62 -7.94 4.33
N LEU A 44 -4.35 -6.99 3.73
CA LEU A 44 -3.98 -5.58 3.55
C LEU A 44 -4.52 -4.73 4.73
N HIS A 45 -3.60 -4.11 5.52
CA HIS A 45 -3.79 -3.09 6.61
C HIS A 45 -4.48 -3.55 7.94
N MET A 46 -4.21 -3.13 9.21
CA MET A 46 -3.28 -2.21 9.96
C MET A 46 -2.80 -2.88 11.28
N LEU A 47 -1.84 -2.25 11.99
CA LEU A 47 -1.73 -2.31 13.47
C LEU A 47 -1.54 -0.88 14.03
N LYS A 48 -2.52 -0.41 14.82
CA LYS A 48 -2.45 0.73 15.76
C LYS A 48 -3.13 0.23 17.02
N HIS A 49 -2.40 0.06 18.11
CA HIS A 49 -2.86 -0.02 19.52
C HIS A 49 -1.76 -0.70 20.35
N ILE A 50 -0.67 0.00 20.64
CA ILE A 50 0.23 -0.37 21.73
C ILE A 50 0.59 0.94 22.44
N ASP A 51 -0.04 1.13 23.60
CA ASP A 51 0.15 2.27 24.49
C ASP A 51 1.25 1.88 25.50
N PHE A 52 2.47 2.36 25.29
CA PHE A 52 3.58 2.08 26.21
C PHE A 52 4.43 3.32 26.45
N GLN A 53 4.60 3.63 27.74
CA GLN A 53 5.38 4.76 28.23
C GLN A 53 6.89 4.49 28.03
N SER A 54 7.57 5.49 27.45
CA SER A 54 8.94 5.40 26.96
C SER A 54 9.97 5.42 28.08
N ASN A 55 10.85 4.42 28.10
CA ASN A 55 12.19 4.48 28.70
C ASN A 55 13.22 4.09 27.63
N ASN A 56 14.38 4.77 27.60
CA ASN A 56 15.38 4.75 26.51
C ASN A 56 15.96 3.37 26.13
N GLU A 57 15.76 2.32 26.92
CA GLU A 57 16.12 0.94 26.58
C GLU A 57 15.22 0.35 25.48
N LEU A 58 13.98 0.84 25.36
CA LEU A 58 12.98 0.33 24.41
C LEU A 58 13.28 0.70 22.95
N GLU A 59 13.98 1.81 22.70
CA GLU A 59 14.36 2.20 21.33
C GLU A 59 15.29 1.19 20.66
N ARG A 60 16.05 0.41 21.44
CA ARG A 60 16.89 -0.67 20.92
C ARG A 60 16.10 -1.95 20.64
N LEU A 61 14.97 -2.15 21.30
CA LEU A 61 14.16 -3.37 21.22
C LEU A 61 13.01 -3.24 20.21
N ILE A 62 12.58 -2.02 19.90
CA ILE A 62 11.53 -1.75 18.91
C ILE A 62 12.18 -1.56 17.53
N PRO A 63 11.92 -2.44 16.55
CA PRO A 63 12.49 -2.29 15.22
C PRO A 63 11.94 -1.05 14.52
N GLU A 64 12.77 -0.42 13.68
CA GLU A 64 12.34 0.69 12.83
C GLU A 64 11.24 0.21 11.87
N ASN A 65 10.08 0.88 11.92
CA ASN A 65 8.92 0.52 11.12
C ASN A 65 8.44 1.72 10.29
N GLN A 66 8.82 1.77 9.01
CA GLN A 66 8.47 2.86 8.09
C GLN A 66 7.68 2.41 6.85
N PRO A 67 6.50 1.78 7.03
CA PRO A 67 5.75 1.18 5.92
C PRO A 67 5.21 2.24 4.96
N ALA A 68 4.77 3.40 5.47
CA ALA A 68 4.27 4.50 4.62
C ALA A 68 5.35 5.01 3.65
N LYS A 69 6.57 5.22 4.14
CA LYS A 69 7.72 5.63 3.31
C LYS A 69 8.11 4.55 2.30
N MET A 70 8.07 3.28 2.70
CA MET A 70 8.32 2.16 1.79
C MET A 70 7.28 2.14 0.65
N PHE A 71 5.99 2.26 0.98
CA PHE A 71 4.89 2.33 0.01
C PHE A 71 5.05 3.54 -0.91
N ALA A 72 5.38 4.71 -0.37
CA ALA A 72 5.62 5.92 -1.15
C ALA A 72 6.75 5.73 -2.16
N LYS A 73 7.88 5.14 -1.74
CA LYS A 73 9.00 4.82 -2.63
C LYS A 73 8.59 3.85 -3.73
N ALA A 74 7.76 2.85 -3.42
CA ALA A 74 7.28 1.88 -4.39
C ALA A 74 6.36 2.52 -5.45
N ILE A 75 5.41 3.36 -5.02
CA ILE A 75 4.52 4.12 -5.91
C ILE A 75 5.33 5.10 -6.77
N TYR A 76 6.27 5.84 -6.17
CA TYR A 76 7.15 6.75 -6.90
C TYR A 76 7.96 6.03 -7.98
N LYS A 77 8.53 4.85 -7.66
CA LYS A 77 9.23 4.02 -8.66
C LYS A 77 8.29 3.58 -9.78
N ALA A 78 7.09 3.11 -9.45
CA ALA A 78 6.10 2.70 -10.45
C ALA A 78 5.70 3.87 -11.38
N TRP A 79 5.46 5.06 -10.82
CA TRP A 79 5.19 6.28 -11.60
C TRP A 79 6.36 6.66 -12.49
N LYS A 80 7.61 6.59 -12.01
CA LYS A 80 8.79 6.81 -12.86
C LYS A 80 8.92 5.76 -13.97
N CYS A 81 8.61 4.50 -13.68
CA CYS A 81 8.61 3.42 -14.67
C CYS A 81 7.51 3.60 -15.73
N PHE A 82 6.42 4.29 -15.41
CA PHE A 82 5.40 4.66 -16.39
C PHE A 82 5.94 5.63 -17.45
N GLY A 83 6.89 6.50 -17.08
CA GLY A 83 7.70 7.27 -18.04
C GLY A 83 7.09 8.58 -18.53
N ASP A 84 5.99 9.05 -17.93
CA ASP A 84 5.36 10.33 -18.28
C ASP A 84 5.22 11.22 -17.04
N GLU A 85 5.91 12.37 -17.04
CA GLU A 85 5.84 13.34 -15.94
C GLU A 85 4.47 14.02 -15.78
N LYS A 86 3.61 13.97 -16.81
CA LYS A 86 2.24 14.49 -16.75
C LYS A 86 1.25 13.44 -16.22
N ALA A 87 1.65 12.18 -16.12
CA ALA A 87 0.79 11.13 -15.61
C ALA A 87 0.45 11.35 -14.13
N VAL A 88 -0.74 10.89 -13.74
CA VAL A 88 -1.26 10.98 -12.38
C VAL A 88 -1.37 9.60 -11.74
N VAL A 89 -1.21 9.53 -10.43
CA VAL A 89 -1.56 8.34 -9.65
C VAL A 89 -3.05 8.40 -9.34
N LEU A 90 -3.79 7.46 -9.94
CA LEU A 90 -5.21 7.25 -9.67
C LEU A 90 -5.36 6.30 -8.47
N MET A 91 -5.95 6.79 -7.39
CA MET A 91 -6.27 5.98 -6.21
C MET A 91 -7.78 5.92 -6.05
N MET A 92 -8.39 4.88 -6.60
CA MET A 92 -9.83 4.67 -6.51
C MET A 92 -10.23 4.34 -5.07
N LEU A 93 -11.12 5.16 -4.50
CA LEU A 93 -11.62 4.99 -3.15
C LEU A 93 -13.11 4.62 -3.16
N THR A 94 -13.58 4.09 -2.04
CA THR A 94 -15.02 4.03 -1.75
C THR A 94 -15.53 5.41 -1.36
N ASP A 95 -16.84 5.61 -1.47
CA ASP A 95 -17.57 6.76 -0.96
C ASP A 95 -17.28 7.03 0.52
N ILE A 96 -17.33 5.98 1.35
CA ILE A 96 -16.93 6.00 2.75
C ILE A 96 -15.55 5.35 2.86
N CYS A 97 -14.51 6.17 2.92
CA CYS A 97 -13.13 5.72 3.10
C CYS A 97 -12.58 6.19 4.44
N ARG A 98 -12.43 5.26 5.40
CA ARG A 98 -11.88 5.55 6.74
C ARG A 98 -10.37 5.84 6.70
N MET A 99 -9.67 5.29 5.71
CA MET A 99 -8.22 5.43 5.53
C MET A 99 -7.82 6.69 4.73
N ARG A 100 -8.74 7.66 4.59
CA ARG A 100 -8.48 8.87 3.78
C ARG A 100 -7.24 9.62 4.26
N PHE A 101 -7.02 9.70 5.57
CA PHE A 101 -5.83 10.36 6.12
C PHE A 101 -4.54 9.61 5.79
N ASP A 102 -4.52 8.29 5.88
CA ASP A 102 -3.36 7.46 5.51
C ASP A 102 -3.01 7.65 4.02
N PHE A 103 -4.02 7.70 3.15
CA PHE A 103 -3.81 7.97 1.72
C PHE A 103 -3.30 9.40 1.44
N ARG A 104 -3.72 10.40 2.22
CA ARG A 104 -3.16 11.76 2.12
C ARG A 104 -1.73 11.84 2.63
N HIS A 105 -1.40 11.10 3.69
CA HIS A 105 -0.02 11.00 4.16
C HIS A 105 0.86 10.31 3.11
N LEU A 106 0.37 9.24 2.48
CA LEU A 106 1.05 8.57 1.37
C LEU A 106 1.25 9.50 0.16
N GLU A 107 0.22 10.27 -0.22
CA GLU A 107 0.33 11.31 -1.26
C GLU A 107 1.45 12.29 -0.93
N TYR A 108 1.48 12.80 0.31
CA TYR A 108 2.49 13.76 0.75
C TYR A 108 3.91 13.20 0.60
N GLU A 109 4.15 11.97 1.05
CA GLU A 109 5.45 11.31 0.93
C GLU A 109 5.86 11.12 -0.55
N VAL A 110 4.94 10.72 -1.44
CA VAL A 110 5.24 10.58 -2.87
C VAL A 110 5.51 11.93 -3.53
N ARG A 111 4.79 12.97 -3.13
CA ARG A 111 5.02 14.33 -3.64
C ARG A 111 6.40 14.84 -3.24
N ASN A 112 6.81 14.63 -2.00
CA ASN A 112 8.16 14.95 -1.56
C ASN A 112 9.23 14.22 -2.39
N LEU A 113 9.07 12.91 -2.60
CA LEU A 113 10.00 12.10 -3.42
C LEU A 113 10.09 12.55 -4.89
N SER A 114 9.03 13.15 -5.42
CA SER A 114 8.92 13.56 -6.82
C SER A 114 9.14 15.07 -7.03
N ASN A 115 9.57 15.82 -6.02
CA ASN A 115 9.61 17.30 -6.07
C ASN A 115 8.28 17.90 -6.53
N TYR A 116 7.18 17.37 -5.99
CA TYR A 116 5.80 17.79 -6.24
C TYR A 116 5.31 17.60 -7.68
N LYS A 117 6.05 16.85 -8.52
CA LYS A 117 5.65 16.55 -9.90
C LYS A 117 4.55 15.49 -9.98
N CYS A 118 4.65 14.43 -9.16
CA CYS A 118 3.65 13.37 -9.16
C CYS A 118 2.37 13.83 -8.46
N LYS A 119 1.23 13.74 -9.15
CA LYS A 119 -0.08 14.18 -8.66
C LYS A 119 -0.98 12.98 -8.40
N PHE A 120 -1.87 13.12 -7.41
CA PHE A 120 -2.86 12.11 -7.07
C PHE A 120 -4.27 12.59 -7.40
N ILE A 121 -5.11 11.64 -7.80
CA ILE A 121 -6.56 11.83 -7.88
C ILE A 121 -7.26 10.69 -7.14
N PHE A 122 -8.33 11.03 -6.41
CA PHE A 122 -9.04 10.10 -5.51
C PHE A 122 -10.53 9.97 -5.84
N PRO A 123 -10.89 9.58 -7.08
CA PRO A 123 -12.29 9.38 -7.43
C PRO A 123 -12.83 8.06 -6.86
N THR A 124 -14.15 7.96 -6.82
CA THR A 124 -14.84 6.67 -6.69
C THR A 124 -14.92 5.94 -8.04
N LEU A 125 -15.21 4.63 -8.01
CA LEU A 125 -15.44 3.89 -9.25
C LEU A 125 -16.59 4.50 -10.08
N ALA A 126 -17.65 4.99 -9.44
CA ALA A 126 -18.77 5.65 -10.13
C ALA A 126 -18.31 6.93 -10.85
N GLU A 127 -17.51 7.77 -10.20
CA GLU A 127 -16.97 8.99 -10.81
C GLU A 127 -16.03 8.70 -11.99
N CYS A 128 -15.30 7.57 -11.95
CA CYS A 128 -14.46 7.15 -13.08
C CYS A 128 -15.27 6.80 -14.34
N THR A 129 -16.52 6.35 -14.20
CA THR A 129 -17.36 5.98 -15.36
C THR A 129 -17.93 7.19 -16.11
N GLN A 130 -17.90 8.37 -15.50
CA GLN A 130 -18.47 9.60 -16.03
C GLN A 130 -17.43 10.49 -16.74
N ARG A 131 -16.18 10.03 -16.84
CA ARG A 131 -15.06 10.76 -17.45
C ARG A 131 -14.57 10.05 -18.71
#